data_AF-A0A957HKH9-F1
#
_entry.id   AF-A0A957HKH9-F1
#
_cell.length_a   1.000
_cell.length_b   1.000
_cell.length_c   1.000
_cell.angle_alpha   90.00
_cell.angle_beta   90.00
_cell.angle_gamma   90.00
#
_symmetry.space_group_name_H-M   'P 1'
#
loop_
_entity.id
_entity.type
_entity.pdbx_description
1 polymer ?
#
loop_
_entity_poly.entity_id
_entity_poly.type
_entity_poly.pdbx_seq_one_letter_code
_entity_poly.pdbx_strand_id
1 'polypeptide(L)'
;MFLDSSNPSPDILEGQRILLEKRAELGITGQQRPLLDVRLPNAPKIDETKSHLPETAVSPPPAAGRDNARLTGAASQHEAAPFSVGYWQRENAINYLKLRQRQAGIVVKRKANETAVTNLRLPASVKTVVSQAHDPDQRTAVTHETAVRVFPSFAAAVLNNECRINDYIVDVAARLFLVLKTIDANEYDGRGWLSWSEAARLVADKNSPFYLYGRRQLKAILKRGEGAFWHRVNHRHETRIRLVSRARAAAAVGIDRLTGRETAVPLRSILGLIDERTGKTAVDGRARMANFRAAMLAVWHGGRQHEEQKKPISRRKIARVYNVSKYRQRSYAARAGIETRRNITPICSYKKEALTAVRLVDGIPAYKHFDRWGILGPRGAAYVARMLPNTYTPPSFVSQQKRNKTRKANKTLAGLGIMSGLGSGSDKRRVFHRHAKAAAAAAGRNPDRDAYAELTTRVSAGVWKNYQYRQEWQP
;
A
#
# COMPACT_ATOMS: atom_id res chain seq x y z
N MET A 1 42.64 -24.57 -13.55
CA MET A 1 43.03 -25.10 -12.22
C MET A 1 41.83 -24.99 -11.30
N PHE A 2 41.07 -26.07 -11.15
CA PHE A 2 40.01 -26.18 -10.15
C PHE A 2 40.64 -26.75 -8.89
N LEU A 3 40.58 -26.01 -7.77
CA LEU A 3 41.01 -26.50 -6.47
C LEU A 3 39.86 -27.30 -5.86
N ASP A 4 40.14 -28.57 -5.61
CA ASP A 4 39.31 -29.56 -4.93
C ASP A 4 39.07 -29.10 -3.47
N SER A 5 37.80 -28.86 -3.11
CA SER A 5 37.39 -28.29 -1.81
C SER A 5 37.05 -29.36 -0.77
N SER A 6 37.58 -30.56 -0.91
CA SER A 6 37.14 -31.73 -0.13
C SER A 6 37.90 -31.96 1.18
N ASN A 7 39.01 -31.25 1.45
CA ASN A 7 39.74 -31.37 2.72
C ASN A 7 39.96 -29.99 3.39
N PRO A 8 39.44 -29.76 4.61
CA PRO A 8 39.77 -28.55 5.36
C PRO A 8 41.26 -28.54 5.69
N SER A 9 41.89 -27.35 5.57
CA SER A 9 43.29 -27.14 5.97
C SER A 9 43.50 -27.62 7.42
N PRO A 10 44.66 -28.25 7.74
CA PRO A 10 44.99 -28.69 9.10
C PRO A 10 44.84 -27.59 10.16
N ASP A 11 45.04 -26.32 9.78
CA ASP A 11 44.83 -25.16 10.68
C ASP A 11 43.37 -24.98 11.11
N ILE A 12 42.42 -25.36 10.26
CA ILE A 12 40.98 -25.30 10.56
C ILE A 12 40.60 -26.41 11.53
N LEU A 13 41.18 -27.60 11.38
CA LEU A 13 40.95 -28.74 12.26
C LEU A 13 41.54 -28.48 13.66
N GLU A 14 42.74 -27.91 13.74
CA GLU A 14 43.35 -27.55 15.02
C GLU A 14 42.56 -26.43 15.73
N GLY A 15 42.07 -25.44 14.97
CA GLY A 15 41.18 -24.40 15.51
C GLY A 15 39.86 -24.96 16.06
N GLN A 16 39.29 -25.99 15.42
CA GLN A 16 38.09 -26.68 15.92
C GLN A 16 38.37 -27.50 17.18
N ARG A 17 39.54 -28.15 17.27
CA ARG A 17 39.95 -28.93 18.45
C ARG A 17 40.10 -28.05 19.70
N ILE A 18 40.81 -26.93 19.59
CA ILE A 18 41.01 -25.96 20.69
C ILE A 18 39.66 -25.39 21.16
N LEU A 19 38.70 -25.19 20.24
CA LEU A 19 37.34 -24.72 20.57
C LEU A 19 36.51 -25.77 21.32
N LEU A 20 36.70 -27.06 21.02
CA LEU A 20 36.04 -28.15 21.73
C LEU A 20 36.61 -28.35 23.14
N GLU A 21 37.93 -28.29 23.28
CA GLU A 21 38.62 -28.35 24.59
C GLU A 21 38.15 -27.21 25.51
N LYS A 22 38.13 -25.95 25.01
CA LYS A 22 37.62 -24.82 25.79
C LYS A 22 36.13 -24.89 26.13
N ARG A 23 35.32 -25.58 25.32
CA ARG A 23 33.90 -25.81 25.62
C ARG A 23 33.71 -26.81 26.75
N ALA A 24 34.55 -27.84 26.80
CA ALA A 24 34.56 -28.82 27.88
C ALA A 24 34.99 -28.19 29.22
N GLU A 25 36.01 -27.32 29.21
CA GLU A 25 36.45 -26.56 30.39
C GLU A 25 35.36 -25.66 30.97
N LEU A 26 34.48 -25.12 30.11
CA LEU A 26 33.40 -24.21 30.52
C LEU A 26 32.12 -24.93 30.98
N GLY A 27 32.12 -26.27 31.03
CA GLY A 27 30.97 -27.06 31.51
C GLY A 27 29.70 -26.93 30.63
N ILE A 28 29.84 -26.46 29.39
CA ILE A 28 28.71 -26.26 28.47
C ILE A 28 28.35 -27.61 27.83
N THR A 29 27.66 -28.47 28.59
CA THR A 29 27.10 -29.74 28.09
C THR A 29 25.73 -29.51 27.45
N GLY A 30 25.73 -28.93 26.25
CA GLY A 30 24.54 -28.87 25.40
C GLY A 30 24.37 -30.16 24.61
N GLN A 31 23.36 -30.98 24.93
CA GLN A 31 22.96 -32.13 24.12
C GLN A 31 22.72 -31.70 22.66
N GLN A 32 23.57 -32.19 21.74
CA GLN A 32 23.24 -32.15 20.32
C GLN A 32 22.20 -33.22 20.04
N ARG A 33 21.04 -32.82 19.49
CA ARG A 33 20.16 -33.75 18.78
C ARG A 33 20.91 -34.25 17.55
N PRO A 34 20.90 -35.57 17.25
CA PRO A 34 21.50 -36.07 16.02
C PRO A 34 20.82 -35.45 14.81
N LEU A 35 21.64 -34.95 13.88
CA LEU A 35 21.19 -34.54 12.55
C LEU A 35 20.60 -35.77 11.85
N LEU A 36 19.35 -35.67 11.44
CA LEU A 36 18.73 -36.60 10.50
C LEU A 36 19.51 -36.57 9.18
N ASP A 37 19.96 -37.76 8.78
CA ASP A 37 20.49 -38.07 7.46
C ASP A 37 19.39 -37.82 6.41
N VAL A 38 19.49 -36.72 5.67
CA VAL A 38 18.67 -36.46 4.49
C VAL A 38 19.50 -36.86 3.27
N ARG A 39 19.30 -38.10 2.79
CA ARG A 39 19.76 -38.53 1.47
C ARG A 39 19.05 -37.70 0.39
N LEU A 40 19.82 -36.91 -0.36
CA LEU A 40 19.37 -36.28 -1.60
C LEU A 40 19.38 -37.33 -2.73
N PRO A 41 18.35 -37.38 -3.61
CA PRO A 41 18.35 -38.27 -4.76
C PRO A 41 19.32 -37.81 -5.85
N ASN A 42 19.97 -38.79 -6.46
CA ASN A 42 20.98 -38.67 -7.51
C ASN A 42 20.53 -37.80 -8.69
N ALA A 43 21.39 -36.86 -9.10
CA ALA A 43 21.30 -36.16 -10.37
C ALA A 43 21.79 -37.08 -11.52
N PRO A 44 21.13 -37.10 -12.69
CA PRO A 44 21.58 -37.89 -13.82
C PRO A 44 22.83 -37.27 -14.47
N LYS A 45 23.78 -38.14 -14.81
CA LYS A 45 24.97 -37.84 -15.62
C LYS A 45 24.55 -37.43 -17.03
N ILE A 46 25.10 -36.34 -17.53
CA ILE A 46 25.03 -35.95 -18.94
C ILE A 46 26.34 -36.40 -19.57
N ASP A 47 26.24 -37.32 -20.53
CA ASP A 47 27.36 -37.79 -21.35
C ASP A 47 27.72 -36.73 -22.39
N GLU A 48 28.98 -36.29 -22.35
CA GLU A 48 29.59 -35.49 -23.42
C GLU A 48 30.20 -36.43 -24.46
N THR A 49 29.48 -36.65 -25.58
CA THR A 49 30.07 -37.22 -26.79
C THR A 49 30.06 -36.21 -27.93
N LYS A 50 31.27 -35.96 -28.42
CA LYS A 50 31.65 -35.20 -29.62
C LYS A 50 30.81 -35.57 -30.84
N SER A 51 30.40 -34.59 -31.62
CA SER A 51 30.13 -34.76 -33.06
C SER A 51 30.57 -33.52 -33.84
N HIS A 52 31.32 -33.80 -34.92
CA HIS A 52 31.83 -32.88 -35.91
C HIS A 52 30.80 -32.61 -37.03
N LEU A 53 31.09 -31.55 -37.81
CA LEU A 53 30.67 -31.23 -39.20
C LEU A 53 29.54 -30.17 -39.35
N PRO A 54 29.42 -29.50 -40.52
CA PRO A 54 30.46 -28.76 -41.24
C PRO A 54 29.99 -27.34 -41.66
N GLU A 55 30.93 -26.53 -42.17
CA GLU A 55 30.69 -25.25 -42.85
C GLU A 55 29.86 -25.41 -44.13
N THR A 56 28.86 -24.55 -44.32
CA THR A 56 28.33 -24.20 -45.64
C THR A 56 28.00 -22.71 -45.69
N ALA A 57 28.64 -22.02 -46.62
CA ALA A 57 28.36 -20.66 -47.04
C ALA A 57 27.15 -20.61 -47.98
N VAL A 58 26.24 -19.64 -47.82
CA VAL A 58 25.27 -19.22 -48.85
C VAL A 58 24.99 -17.71 -48.74
N SER A 59 25.09 -17.06 -49.90
CA SER A 59 24.91 -15.64 -50.23
C SER A 59 23.54 -15.01 -49.88
N PRO A 60 23.44 -13.66 -49.83
CA PRO A 60 22.17 -12.96 -49.61
C PRO A 60 21.40 -12.69 -50.92
N PRO A 61 20.05 -12.65 -50.90
CA PRO A 61 19.28 -12.17 -52.04
C PRO A 61 18.94 -10.66 -51.96
N PRO A 62 18.58 -10.04 -53.11
CA PRO A 62 18.70 -8.60 -53.34
C PRO A 62 17.41 -7.81 -53.10
N ALA A 63 17.57 -6.49 -53.09
CA ALA A 63 16.51 -5.49 -53.08
C ALA A 63 15.85 -5.32 -54.46
N ALA A 64 14.52 -5.30 -54.48
CA ALA A 64 13.63 -4.70 -55.47
C ALA A 64 12.29 -4.46 -54.74
N GLY A 65 11.51 -3.39 -54.91
CA GLY A 65 11.37 -2.52 -56.06
C GLY A 65 9.92 -2.60 -56.54
N ARG A 66 9.12 -1.61 -56.12
CA ARG A 66 7.93 -1.02 -56.78
C ARG A 66 6.58 -1.78 -56.91
N ASP A 67 5.57 -0.94 -56.71
CA ASP A 67 4.30 -0.80 -57.44
C ASP A 67 2.97 -1.35 -56.92
N ASN A 68 1.99 -0.48 -57.17
CA ASN A 68 0.60 -0.46 -56.74
C ASN A 68 -0.23 -1.54 -57.46
N ALA A 69 -1.15 -2.15 -56.73
CA ALA A 69 -2.38 -2.68 -57.31
C ALA A 69 -3.55 -2.57 -56.32
N ARG A 70 -4.54 -1.77 -56.70
CA ARG A 70 -5.93 -1.90 -56.23
C ARG A 70 -6.42 -3.31 -56.57
N LEU A 71 -7.14 -3.95 -55.65
CA LEU A 71 -8.29 -4.79 -55.99
C LEU A 71 -9.24 -4.91 -54.79
N THR A 72 -10.50 -4.98 -55.18
CA THR A 72 -11.74 -4.88 -54.43
C THR A 72 -12.17 -6.20 -53.79
N GLY A 73 -12.84 -6.10 -52.63
CA GLY A 73 -14.00 -6.91 -52.25
C GLY A 73 -13.76 -8.35 -51.75
N ALA A 74 -14.08 -8.61 -50.48
CA ALA A 74 -15.07 -9.62 -50.07
C ALA A 74 -15.16 -9.75 -48.53
N ALA A 75 -16.35 -9.43 -48.03
CA ALA A 75 -17.06 -9.95 -46.86
C ALA A 75 -16.44 -11.14 -46.09
N SER A 76 -16.24 -10.98 -44.77
CA SER A 76 -16.92 -11.81 -43.76
C SER A 76 -16.58 -11.48 -42.30
N GLN A 77 -17.67 -11.37 -41.53
CA GLN A 77 -17.84 -11.83 -40.14
C GLN A 77 -17.19 -11.01 -39.01
N HIS A 78 -17.99 -10.05 -38.54
CA HIS A 78 -17.92 -9.49 -37.19
C HIS A 78 -18.47 -10.51 -36.18
N GLU A 79 -17.61 -11.04 -35.30
CA GLU A 79 -18.05 -11.61 -34.02
C GLU A 79 -18.48 -10.47 -33.08
N ALA A 80 -19.79 -10.36 -32.86
CA ALA A 80 -20.38 -9.45 -31.89
C ALA A 80 -20.18 -10.00 -30.47
N ALA A 81 -19.48 -9.25 -29.62
CA ALA A 81 -19.42 -9.50 -28.19
C ALA A 81 -20.80 -9.33 -27.53
N PRO A 82 -21.17 -10.15 -26.53
CA PRO A 82 -22.51 -10.13 -25.93
C PRO A 82 -22.77 -8.83 -25.18
N PHE A 83 -23.82 -8.13 -25.60
CA PHE A 83 -24.40 -6.97 -24.94
C PHE A 83 -24.78 -7.30 -23.49
N SER A 84 -24.39 -6.44 -22.54
CA SER A 84 -24.72 -6.57 -21.13
C SER A 84 -26.21 -6.23 -20.87
N VAL A 85 -27.07 -7.24 -20.97
CA VAL A 85 -28.53 -7.15 -20.74
C VAL A 85 -28.89 -6.75 -19.28
N GLY A 86 -27.96 -6.87 -18.33
CA GLY A 86 -28.26 -6.65 -16.91
C GLY A 86 -28.41 -5.19 -16.44
N TYR A 87 -27.83 -4.21 -17.13
CA TYR A 87 -27.85 -2.81 -16.65
C TYR A 87 -29.13 -2.06 -17.03
N TRP A 88 -29.70 -2.39 -18.20
CA TRP A 88 -30.93 -1.78 -18.73
C TRP A 88 -32.17 -2.20 -17.89
N GLN A 89 -32.18 -3.42 -17.37
CA GLN A 89 -33.27 -3.93 -16.51
C GLN A 89 -33.35 -3.19 -15.16
N ARG A 90 -32.23 -2.65 -14.66
CA ARG A 90 -32.17 -2.01 -13.33
C ARG A 90 -32.80 -0.62 -13.31
N GLU A 91 -32.57 0.19 -14.35
CA GLU A 91 -33.19 1.52 -14.45
C GLU A 91 -34.70 1.40 -14.68
N ASN A 92 -35.13 0.43 -15.48
CA ASN A 92 -36.55 0.14 -15.67
C ASN A 92 -37.22 -0.33 -14.37
N ALA A 93 -36.56 -1.18 -13.57
CA ALA A 93 -37.09 -1.60 -12.27
C ALA A 93 -37.24 -0.43 -11.28
N ILE A 94 -36.29 0.51 -11.25
CA ILE A 94 -36.35 1.71 -10.39
C ILE A 94 -37.47 2.65 -10.85
N ASN A 95 -37.62 2.83 -12.17
CA ASN A 95 -38.66 3.68 -12.73
C ASN A 95 -40.05 3.07 -12.54
N TYR A 96 -40.19 1.74 -12.66
CA TYR A 96 -41.43 1.02 -12.39
C TYR A 96 -41.84 1.10 -10.90
N LEU A 97 -40.88 1.00 -9.97
CA LEU A 97 -41.14 1.20 -8.54
C LEU A 97 -41.62 2.62 -8.21
N LYS A 98 -41.01 3.65 -8.82
CA LYS A 98 -41.44 5.05 -8.65
C LYS A 98 -42.84 5.29 -9.23
N LEU A 99 -43.15 4.65 -10.36
CA LEU A 99 -44.49 4.72 -10.97
C LEU A 99 -45.53 4.07 -10.06
N ARG A 100 -45.26 2.88 -9.51
CA ARG A 100 -46.15 2.22 -8.54
C ARG A 100 -46.32 3.01 -7.24
N GLN A 101 -45.26 3.63 -6.73
CA GLN A 101 -45.37 4.48 -5.53
C GLN A 101 -46.25 5.72 -5.75
N ARG A 102 -46.22 6.29 -6.97
CA ARG A 102 -47.12 7.37 -7.37
C ARG A 102 -48.56 6.89 -7.53
N GLN A 103 -48.77 5.75 -8.18
CA GLN A 103 -50.10 5.14 -8.34
C GLN A 103 -50.71 4.71 -7.00
N ALA A 104 -49.89 4.31 -6.03
CA ALA A 104 -50.33 3.94 -4.69
C ALA A 104 -50.55 5.14 -3.75
N GLY A 105 -50.44 6.39 -4.24
CA GLY A 105 -50.67 7.59 -3.42
C GLY A 105 -49.67 7.78 -2.27
N ILE A 106 -48.50 7.12 -2.31
CA ILE A 106 -47.50 7.20 -1.23
C ILE A 106 -46.74 8.53 -1.37
N VAL A 107 -47.27 9.56 -0.72
CA VAL A 107 -46.62 10.88 -0.61
C VAL A 107 -45.46 10.77 0.38
N VAL A 108 -44.23 10.74 -0.13
CA VAL A 108 -43.02 10.87 0.68
C VAL A 108 -42.99 12.30 1.22
N LYS A 109 -43.51 12.52 2.43
CA LYS A 109 -43.42 13.80 3.15
C LYS A 109 -41.96 14.16 3.38
N ARG A 110 -41.43 15.12 2.60
CA ARG A 110 -40.19 15.81 2.93
C ARG A 110 -40.49 16.78 4.07
N LYS A 111 -39.75 16.67 5.18
CA LYS A 111 -39.75 17.70 6.24
C LYS A 111 -39.18 19.00 5.65
N ALA A 112 -40.05 19.99 5.46
CA ALA A 112 -39.66 21.37 5.23
C ALA A 112 -39.31 22.01 6.58
N ASN A 113 -38.10 22.56 6.70
CA ASN A 113 -37.79 23.55 7.72
C ASN A 113 -38.10 24.90 7.09
N GLU A 114 -39.25 25.48 7.46
CA GLU A 114 -39.65 26.83 7.07
C GLU A 114 -39.13 27.87 8.07
N THR A 115 -38.55 28.89 7.46
CA THR A 115 -38.22 30.22 7.94
C THR A 115 -39.39 30.94 8.59
N ALA A 116 -39.17 31.47 9.80
CA ALA A 116 -40.00 32.53 10.36
C ALA A 116 -39.53 33.89 9.81
N VAL A 117 -40.39 34.52 9.01
CA VAL A 117 -40.28 35.93 8.60
C VAL A 117 -41.26 36.70 9.50
N THR A 118 -40.73 37.56 10.35
CA THR A 118 -41.53 38.54 11.10
C THR A 118 -41.05 39.94 10.77
N ASN A 119 -42.02 40.75 10.37
CA ASN A 119 -41.93 42.14 9.95
C ASN A 119 -41.29 43.03 11.03
N LEU A 120 -40.28 43.81 10.67
CA LEU A 120 -39.86 44.99 11.43
C LEU A 120 -39.48 46.14 10.49
N ARG A 121 -40.26 47.22 10.66
CA ARG A 121 -40.11 48.60 10.19
C ARG A 121 -38.65 49.05 9.95
N LEU A 122 -38.42 49.63 8.77
CA LEU A 122 -37.26 50.46 8.44
C LEU A 122 -37.48 51.90 8.94
N PRO A 123 -36.50 52.52 9.63
CA PRO A 123 -36.32 53.96 9.58
C PRO A 123 -35.44 54.35 8.37
N ALA A 124 -35.76 55.50 7.79
CA ALA A 124 -35.03 56.12 6.71
C ALA A 124 -33.60 56.51 7.12
N SER A 125 -32.71 56.56 6.11
CA SER A 125 -31.35 57.12 6.13
C SER A 125 -30.22 56.16 6.53
N VAL A 126 -29.60 55.49 5.54
CA VAL A 126 -28.13 55.26 5.49
C VAL A 126 -27.68 55.06 4.03
N LYS A 127 -26.90 56.03 3.55
CA LYS A 127 -25.74 55.99 2.64
C LYS A 127 -25.65 54.89 1.56
N THR A 128 -25.59 55.39 0.32
CA THR A 128 -24.81 54.91 -0.84
C THR A 128 -23.92 53.69 -0.56
N VAL A 129 -24.45 52.49 -0.83
CA VAL A 129 -23.63 51.27 -0.95
C VAL A 129 -22.99 51.30 -2.33
N VAL A 130 -21.71 51.65 -2.34
CA VAL A 130 -20.80 51.43 -3.46
C VAL A 130 -20.89 49.96 -3.84
N SER A 131 -21.31 49.70 -5.07
CA SER A 131 -21.21 48.42 -5.75
C SER A 131 -19.74 47.97 -5.73
N GLN A 132 -19.37 47.14 -4.75
CA GLN A 132 -18.09 46.46 -4.76
C GLN A 132 -18.13 45.43 -5.89
N ALA A 133 -17.48 45.78 -6.99
CA ALA A 133 -17.11 44.84 -8.04
C ALA A 133 -16.38 43.67 -7.38
N HIS A 134 -17.00 42.49 -7.46
CA HIS A 134 -16.43 41.25 -6.98
C HIS A 134 -15.29 40.88 -7.92
N ASP A 135 -14.06 41.11 -7.45
CA ASP A 135 -12.82 40.88 -8.20
C ASP A 135 -12.72 39.38 -8.58
N PRO A 136 -12.82 39.01 -9.87
CA PRO A 136 -12.81 37.61 -10.30
C PRO A 136 -11.47 36.90 -10.03
N ASP A 137 -10.41 37.64 -9.70
CA ASP A 137 -9.09 37.11 -9.37
C ASP A 137 -8.96 36.57 -7.93
N GLN A 138 -9.97 36.76 -7.06
CA GLN A 138 -9.98 36.17 -5.72
C GLN A 138 -10.55 34.74 -5.67
N ARG A 139 -10.80 34.09 -6.82
CA ARG A 139 -11.12 32.66 -6.85
C ARG A 139 -9.88 31.82 -6.50
N THR A 140 -9.71 31.67 -5.18
CA THR A 140 -9.08 30.56 -4.48
C THR A 140 -7.77 30.09 -5.12
N ALA A 141 -6.69 30.81 -4.84
CA ALA A 141 -5.36 30.21 -4.88
C ALA A 141 -5.38 28.99 -3.95
N VAL A 142 -5.63 27.80 -4.51
CA VAL A 142 -5.55 26.56 -3.76
C VAL A 142 -4.12 26.46 -3.28
N THR A 143 -3.93 26.73 -1.99
CA THR A 143 -2.60 26.72 -1.41
C THR A 143 -2.08 25.30 -1.52
N HIS A 144 -0.86 25.18 -2.06
CA HIS A 144 -0.09 23.95 -2.15
C HIS A 144 0.08 23.19 -0.81
N GLU A 145 -0.36 23.82 0.28
CA GLU A 145 -0.44 23.33 1.65
C GLU A 145 -1.65 22.44 1.93
N THR A 146 -2.61 22.33 1.00
CA THR A 146 -3.75 21.44 1.16
C THR A 146 -3.28 20.03 1.52
N ALA A 147 -3.74 19.53 2.66
CA ALA A 147 -3.37 18.22 3.17
C ALA A 147 -4.11 17.07 2.44
N VAL A 148 -3.36 16.24 1.73
CA VAL A 148 -3.81 14.95 1.18
C VAL A 148 -3.67 13.88 2.24
N ARG A 149 -4.76 13.19 2.54
CA ARG A 149 -4.74 12.10 3.53
C ARG A 149 -4.53 10.73 2.87
N VAL A 150 -3.53 10.00 3.33
CA VAL A 150 -3.11 8.71 2.78
C VAL A 150 -2.90 7.69 3.90
N PHE A 151 -3.30 6.44 3.66
CA PHE A 151 -3.05 5.35 4.59
C PHE A 151 -1.64 4.76 4.38
N PRO A 152 -0.90 4.40 5.44
CA PRO A 152 0.45 3.83 5.33
C PRO A 152 0.51 2.54 4.51
N SER A 153 -0.47 1.65 4.68
CA SER A 153 -0.62 0.43 3.89
C SER A 153 -0.85 0.70 2.41
N PHE A 154 -1.64 1.73 2.08
CA PHE A 154 -1.84 2.15 0.70
C PHE A 154 -0.56 2.74 0.10
N ALA A 155 0.13 3.63 0.84
CA ALA A 155 1.42 4.16 0.43
C ALA A 155 2.47 3.05 0.23
N ALA A 156 2.44 2.01 1.08
CA ALA A 156 3.31 0.86 0.96
C ALA A 156 3.07 0.08 -0.34
N ALA A 157 1.81 -0.16 -0.69
CA ALA A 157 1.47 -0.86 -1.92
C ALA A 157 1.82 -0.02 -3.16
N VAL A 158 1.60 1.30 -3.12
CA VAL A 158 2.01 2.24 -4.18
C VAL A 158 3.53 2.25 -4.40
N LEU A 159 4.31 2.07 -3.34
CA LEU A 159 5.77 1.97 -3.42
C LEU A 159 6.26 0.63 -3.96
N ASN A 160 5.42 -0.41 -3.92
CA ASN A 160 5.81 -1.73 -4.39
C ASN A 160 5.89 -1.74 -5.93
N ASN A 161 7.10 -1.93 -6.48
CA ASN A 161 7.30 -1.96 -7.93
C ASN A 161 6.62 -3.17 -8.61
N GLU A 162 6.24 -4.19 -7.85
CA GLU A 162 5.49 -5.35 -8.34
C GLU A 162 3.98 -5.12 -8.31
N CYS A 163 3.50 -4.11 -7.61
CA CYS A 163 2.08 -3.85 -7.52
C CYS A 163 1.57 -3.27 -8.84
N ARG A 164 0.72 -4.04 -9.52
CA ARG A 164 0.18 -3.72 -10.82
C ARG A 164 -1.35 -3.67 -10.80
N ILE A 165 -1.90 -2.79 -11.62
CA ILE A 165 -3.33 -2.70 -11.92
C ILE A 165 -3.46 -2.64 -13.44
N ASN A 166 -4.24 -3.55 -14.01
CA ASN A 166 -4.40 -3.71 -15.46
C ASN A 166 -3.04 -3.80 -16.18
N ASP A 167 -2.10 -4.59 -15.64
CA ASP A 167 -0.72 -4.80 -16.11
C ASP A 167 0.24 -3.61 -15.98
N TYR A 168 -0.20 -2.47 -15.44
CA TYR A 168 0.65 -1.29 -15.24
C TYR A 168 1.02 -1.08 -13.78
N ILE A 169 2.22 -0.54 -13.55
CA ILE A 169 2.65 -0.11 -12.21
C ILE A 169 1.64 0.90 -11.65
N VAL A 170 1.20 0.66 -10.41
CA VAL A 170 0.08 1.36 -9.79
C VAL A 170 0.35 2.85 -9.50
N ASP A 171 1.61 3.25 -9.41
CA ASP A 171 2.03 4.55 -8.87
C ASP A 171 1.49 5.76 -9.63
N VAL A 172 1.52 5.73 -10.97
CA VAL A 172 1.02 6.81 -11.82
C VAL A 172 -0.48 7.01 -11.62
N ALA A 173 -1.25 5.92 -11.59
CA ALA A 173 -2.69 5.97 -11.43
C ALA A 173 -3.08 6.35 -9.99
N ALA A 174 -2.37 5.84 -8.98
CA ALA A 174 -2.56 6.20 -7.59
C ALA A 174 -2.27 7.69 -7.34
N ARG A 175 -1.22 8.25 -7.96
CA ARG A 175 -0.91 9.68 -7.88
C ARG A 175 -2.05 10.53 -8.44
N LEU A 176 -2.53 10.20 -9.64
CA LEU A 176 -3.68 10.89 -10.24
C LEU A 176 -4.92 10.78 -9.35
N PHE A 177 -5.21 9.59 -8.82
CA PHE A 177 -6.34 9.35 -7.93
C PHE A 177 -6.31 10.25 -6.69
N LEU A 178 -5.16 10.36 -6.03
CA LEU A 178 -4.99 11.20 -4.85
C LEU A 178 -5.22 12.67 -5.16
N VAL A 179 -4.71 13.16 -6.29
CA VAL A 179 -4.92 14.56 -6.72
C VAL A 179 -6.38 14.82 -7.05
N LEU A 180 -7.03 13.98 -7.86
CA LEU A 180 -8.44 14.13 -8.19
C LEU A 180 -9.34 14.07 -6.95
N LYS A 181 -9.02 13.19 -5.98
CA LYS A 181 -9.76 13.14 -4.71
C LYS A 181 -9.61 14.40 -3.87
N THR A 182 -8.45 15.04 -3.91
CA THR A 182 -8.23 16.31 -3.21
C THR A 182 -8.96 17.46 -3.91
N ILE A 183 -8.94 17.51 -5.24
CA ILE A 183 -9.73 18.48 -6.01
C ILE A 183 -11.23 18.31 -5.73
N ASP A 184 -11.75 17.08 -5.83
CA ASP A 184 -13.16 16.76 -5.52
C ASP A 184 -13.55 17.24 -4.12
N ALA A 185 -12.71 16.98 -3.12
CA ALA A 185 -12.98 17.35 -1.73
C ALA A 185 -12.95 18.87 -1.47
N ASN A 186 -12.17 19.65 -2.23
CA ASN A 186 -11.96 21.07 -1.97
C ASN A 186 -12.77 21.99 -2.89
N GLU A 187 -12.79 21.69 -4.19
CA GLU A 187 -13.44 22.55 -5.20
C GLU A 187 -14.90 22.13 -5.45
N TYR A 188 -15.25 20.88 -5.12
CA TYR A 188 -16.53 20.27 -5.50
C TYR A 188 -17.26 19.58 -4.35
N ASP A 189 -16.97 19.94 -3.09
CA ASP A 189 -17.64 19.44 -1.88
C ASP A 189 -17.66 17.90 -1.70
N GLY A 190 -16.76 17.18 -2.38
CA GLY A 190 -16.66 15.72 -2.29
C GLY A 190 -17.81 14.97 -2.96
N ARG A 191 -18.34 15.48 -4.09
CA ARG A 191 -19.37 14.83 -4.92
C ARG A 191 -19.02 13.39 -5.30
N GLY A 192 -17.73 13.05 -5.35
CA GLY A 192 -17.24 11.73 -5.68
C GLY A 192 -17.14 11.49 -7.19
N TRP A 193 -17.27 12.53 -8.00
CA TRP A 193 -17.07 12.49 -9.45
C TRP A 193 -16.63 13.86 -9.97
N LEU A 194 -15.86 13.86 -11.05
CA LEU A 194 -15.53 15.07 -11.82
C LEU A 194 -15.91 14.85 -13.27
N SER A 195 -16.18 15.93 -14.00
CA SER A 195 -16.30 15.83 -15.44
C SER A 195 -14.92 15.66 -16.10
N TRP A 196 -14.89 15.09 -17.30
CA TRP A 196 -13.64 14.99 -18.08
C TRP A 196 -13.07 16.37 -18.41
N SER A 197 -13.93 17.33 -18.75
CA SER A 197 -13.51 18.69 -19.11
C SER A 197 -12.87 19.40 -17.91
N GLU A 198 -13.47 19.28 -16.73
CA GLU A 198 -12.93 19.79 -15.45
C GLU A 198 -11.60 19.15 -15.10
N ALA A 199 -11.54 17.81 -15.10
CA ALA A 199 -10.31 17.08 -14.76
C ALA A 199 -9.18 17.37 -15.74
N ALA A 200 -9.48 17.50 -17.04
CA ALA A 200 -8.49 17.84 -18.05
C ALA A 200 -8.00 19.29 -17.92
N ARG A 201 -8.88 20.25 -17.59
CA ARG A 201 -8.49 21.63 -17.32
C ARG A 201 -7.55 21.73 -16.12
N LEU A 202 -7.84 21.01 -15.03
CA LEU A 202 -7.05 21.10 -13.80
C LEU A 202 -5.75 20.28 -13.86
N VAL A 203 -5.77 19.08 -14.44
CA VAL A 203 -4.60 18.18 -14.33
C VAL A 203 -3.73 18.18 -15.59
N ALA A 204 -4.26 18.63 -16.73
CA ALA A 204 -3.55 18.60 -18.01
C ALA A 204 -3.23 19.96 -18.63
N ASP A 205 -3.73 21.05 -18.07
CA ASP A 205 -3.29 22.39 -18.44
C ASP A 205 -1.96 22.72 -17.74
N LYS A 206 -0.96 23.15 -18.50
CA LYS A 206 0.38 23.50 -17.98
C LYS A 206 0.33 24.68 -17.00
N ASN A 207 -0.65 25.56 -17.16
CA ASN A 207 -0.82 26.72 -16.30
C ASN A 207 -1.62 26.39 -15.03
N SER A 208 -2.15 25.17 -14.92
CA SER A 208 -2.88 24.78 -13.72
C SER A 208 -1.93 24.42 -12.56
N PRO A 209 -2.24 24.84 -11.32
CA PRO A 209 -1.46 24.44 -10.14
C PRO A 209 -1.45 22.93 -9.89
N PHE A 210 -2.37 22.18 -10.49
CA PHE A 210 -2.43 20.71 -10.38
C PHE A 210 -1.87 19.98 -11.60
N TYR A 211 -1.12 20.66 -12.47
CA TYR A 211 -0.56 20.06 -13.66
C TYR A 211 0.28 18.81 -13.34
N LEU A 212 -0.14 17.67 -13.89
CA LEU A 212 0.56 16.39 -13.78
C LEU A 212 0.98 15.83 -15.14
N TYR A 213 0.05 15.80 -16.10
CA TYR A 213 0.18 15.02 -17.33
C TYR A 213 -0.50 15.72 -18.51
N GLY A 214 0.08 15.68 -19.71
CA GLY A 214 -0.62 16.16 -20.90
C GLY A 214 -1.90 15.37 -21.21
N ARG A 215 -2.85 15.97 -21.94
CA ARG A 215 -4.20 15.39 -22.19
C ARG A 215 -4.17 13.96 -22.72
N ARG A 216 -3.27 13.64 -23.66
CA ARG A 216 -3.10 12.29 -24.22
C ARG A 216 -2.68 11.27 -23.14
N GLN A 217 -1.71 11.65 -22.31
CA GLN A 217 -1.25 10.83 -21.20
C GLN A 217 -2.31 10.67 -20.13
N LEU A 218 -3.07 11.73 -19.82
CA LEU A 218 -4.20 11.66 -18.90
C LEU A 218 -5.25 10.64 -19.38
N LYS A 219 -5.65 10.65 -20.65
CA LYS A 219 -6.55 9.62 -21.22
C LYS A 219 -5.99 8.21 -21.06
N ALA A 220 -4.70 8.03 -21.33
CA ALA A 220 -4.04 6.74 -21.18
C ALA A 220 -4.05 6.27 -19.72
N ILE A 221 -3.70 7.14 -18.77
CA ILE A 221 -3.70 6.82 -17.33
C ILE A 221 -5.13 6.51 -16.87
N LEU A 222 -6.13 7.28 -17.29
CA LEU A 222 -7.53 6.99 -16.96
C LEU A 222 -7.96 5.61 -17.46
N LYS A 223 -7.55 5.19 -18.66
CA LYS A 223 -7.81 3.83 -19.13
C LYS A 223 -7.15 2.78 -18.21
N ARG A 224 -5.92 3.03 -17.76
CA ARG A 224 -5.16 2.11 -16.89
C ARG A 224 -5.72 1.96 -15.49
N GLY A 225 -6.26 3.03 -14.90
CA GLY A 225 -6.83 3.00 -13.54
C GLY A 225 -8.33 2.72 -13.48
N GLU A 226 -8.96 2.43 -14.63
CA GLU A 226 -10.39 2.06 -14.72
C GLU A 226 -10.70 0.84 -13.84
N GLY A 227 -11.79 0.90 -13.08
CA GLY A 227 -12.21 -0.17 -12.18
C GLY A 227 -11.52 -0.15 -10.80
N ALA A 228 -10.29 0.33 -10.72
CA ALA A 228 -9.53 0.39 -9.48
C ALA A 228 -9.68 1.72 -8.73
N PHE A 229 -9.46 2.83 -9.44
CA PHE A 229 -9.43 4.17 -8.85
C PHE A 229 -10.63 5.02 -9.26
N TRP A 230 -11.19 4.75 -10.43
CA TRP A 230 -12.34 5.45 -10.96
C TRP A 230 -13.13 4.57 -11.93
N HIS A 231 -14.34 5.03 -12.25
CA HIS A 231 -15.12 4.56 -13.37
C HIS A 231 -15.45 5.72 -14.30
N ARG A 232 -15.23 5.54 -15.61
CA ARG A 232 -15.70 6.51 -16.61
C ARG A 232 -17.12 6.16 -17.02
N VAL A 233 -18.03 7.09 -16.81
CA VAL A 233 -19.46 6.93 -17.12
C VAL A 233 -19.90 8.07 -18.03
N ASN A 234 -20.44 7.73 -19.19
CA ASN A 234 -21.09 8.72 -20.04
C ASN A 234 -22.44 9.09 -19.43
N HIS A 235 -22.65 10.37 -19.16
CA HIS A 235 -23.93 10.87 -18.67
C HIS A 235 -24.40 12.04 -19.52
N ARG A 236 -25.55 11.85 -20.18
CA ARG A 236 -26.08 12.76 -21.21
C ARG A 236 -25.05 12.93 -22.33
N HIS A 237 -24.34 14.05 -22.34
CA HIS A 237 -23.36 14.42 -23.37
C HIS A 237 -21.94 14.60 -22.82
N GLU A 238 -21.68 14.17 -21.57
CA GLU A 238 -20.38 14.35 -20.94
C GLU A 238 -19.88 13.06 -20.29
N THR A 239 -18.59 12.78 -20.45
CA THR A 239 -17.90 11.71 -19.73
C THR A 239 -17.57 12.17 -18.31
N ARG A 240 -18.13 11.50 -17.31
CA ARG A 240 -17.83 11.72 -15.89
C ARG A 240 -16.85 10.67 -15.37
N ILE A 241 -15.88 11.10 -14.59
CA ILE A 241 -14.91 10.28 -13.88
C ILE A 241 -15.43 10.11 -12.45
N ARG A 242 -16.11 8.99 -12.17
CA ARG A 242 -16.58 8.64 -10.82
C ARG A 242 -15.43 8.09 -10.00
N LEU A 243 -15.05 8.78 -8.94
CA LEU A 243 -13.92 8.42 -8.11
C LEU A 243 -14.30 7.37 -7.06
N VAL A 244 -13.56 6.27 -7.05
CA VAL A 244 -13.78 5.15 -6.12
C VAL A 244 -13.44 5.56 -4.68
N SER A 245 -14.07 4.90 -3.69
CA SER A 245 -13.76 5.15 -2.27
C SER A 245 -12.35 4.65 -1.93
N ARG A 246 -11.71 5.24 -0.91
CA ARG A 246 -10.36 4.80 -0.48
C ARG A 246 -10.29 3.32 -0.10
N ALA A 247 -11.37 2.78 0.47
CA ALA A 247 -11.45 1.36 0.81
C ALA A 247 -11.47 0.47 -0.44
N ARG A 248 -12.23 0.85 -1.48
CA ARG A 248 -12.24 0.12 -2.76
C ARG A 248 -10.93 0.28 -3.52
N ALA A 249 -10.33 1.47 -3.51
CA ALA A 249 -9.00 1.68 -4.10
C ALA A 249 -7.95 0.80 -3.40
N ALA A 250 -8.00 0.67 -2.07
CA ALA A 250 -7.13 -0.23 -1.33
C ALA A 250 -7.36 -1.71 -1.70
N ALA A 251 -8.62 -2.14 -1.78
CA ALA A 251 -8.97 -3.49 -2.21
C ALA A 251 -8.46 -3.80 -3.63
N ALA A 252 -8.57 -2.84 -4.56
CA ALA A 252 -8.08 -2.98 -5.93
C ALA A 252 -6.55 -3.15 -6.02
N VAL A 253 -5.82 -2.70 -4.99
CA VAL A 253 -4.36 -2.82 -4.89
C VAL A 253 -3.98 -4.10 -4.08
N GLY A 254 -4.96 -4.95 -3.73
CA GLY A 254 -4.73 -6.18 -2.97
C GLY A 254 -4.49 -5.95 -1.47
N ILE A 255 -5.02 -4.86 -0.91
CA ILE A 255 -4.91 -4.59 0.53
C ILE A 255 -6.16 -5.09 1.25
N ASP A 256 -6.01 -6.13 2.06
CA ASP A 256 -7.12 -6.69 2.87
C ASP A 256 -7.50 -5.81 4.06
N ARG A 257 -6.54 -5.05 4.58
CA ARG A 257 -6.77 -4.18 5.74
C ARG A 257 -5.87 -2.97 5.71
N LEU A 258 -6.46 -1.80 5.86
CA LEU A 258 -5.73 -0.56 6.06
C LEU A 258 -5.09 -0.57 7.45
N THR A 259 -3.77 -0.74 7.48
CA THR A 259 -2.94 -0.69 8.69
C THR A 259 -2.25 0.66 8.86
N GLY A 260 -1.89 0.98 10.11
CA GLY A 260 -1.26 2.24 10.51
C GLY A 260 -2.26 3.37 10.79
N ARG A 261 -1.73 4.53 11.17
CA ARG A 261 -2.51 5.77 11.33
C ARG A 261 -2.55 6.50 9.98
N GLU A 262 -3.75 6.94 9.58
CA GLU A 262 -3.90 7.81 8.40
C GLU A 262 -3.00 9.04 8.56
N THR A 263 -2.33 9.44 7.50
CA THR A 263 -1.31 10.49 7.55
C THR A 263 -1.63 11.55 6.50
N ALA A 264 -1.56 12.81 6.89
CA ALA A 264 -1.73 13.96 6.03
C ALA A 264 -0.37 14.40 5.48
N VAL A 265 -0.34 14.70 4.18
CA VAL A 265 0.85 15.17 3.44
C VAL A 265 0.40 16.29 2.51
N PRO A 266 1.17 17.38 2.36
CA PRO A 266 0.76 18.48 1.52
C PRO A 266 0.71 18.07 0.05
N LEU A 267 -0.23 18.66 -0.68
CA LEU A 267 -0.51 18.34 -2.07
C LEU A 267 0.72 18.53 -2.96
N ARG A 268 1.57 19.52 -2.68
CA ARG A 268 2.84 19.73 -3.40
C ARG A 268 3.77 18.51 -3.41
N SER A 269 3.82 17.74 -2.32
CA SER A 269 4.63 16.52 -2.24
C SER A 269 4.01 15.38 -3.06
N ILE A 270 2.67 15.34 -3.17
CA ILE A 270 1.95 14.39 -4.05
C ILE A 270 2.13 14.77 -5.53
N LEU A 271 2.11 16.06 -5.84
CA LEU A 271 2.46 16.61 -7.14
C LEU A 271 3.97 16.47 -7.43
N GLY A 272 4.77 16.02 -6.47
CA GLY A 272 6.21 15.83 -6.64
C GLY A 272 6.98 17.12 -6.92
N LEU A 273 6.38 18.28 -6.58
CA LEU A 273 6.94 19.58 -6.93
C LEU A 273 8.20 19.88 -6.14
N ILE A 274 8.32 19.43 -4.90
CA ILE A 274 9.42 19.82 -4.02
C ILE A 274 10.30 18.60 -3.71
N ASP A 275 11.62 18.79 -3.81
CA ASP A 275 12.60 17.93 -3.15
C ASP A 275 12.97 18.56 -1.80
N GLU A 276 12.48 17.96 -0.71
CA GLU A 276 12.60 18.49 0.66
C GLU A 276 14.05 18.53 1.15
N ARG A 277 14.96 17.80 0.49
CA ARG A 277 16.40 17.92 0.77
C ARG A 277 16.97 19.25 0.31
N THR A 278 16.52 19.70 -0.86
CA THR A 278 17.14 20.83 -1.57
C THR A 278 16.28 22.08 -1.56
N GLY A 279 14.99 21.96 -1.19
CA GLY A 279 13.99 23.00 -1.36
C GLY A 279 13.67 23.33 -2.83
N LYS A 280 14.26 22.61 -3.80
CA LYS A 280 14.15 22.92 -5.22
C LYS A 280 12.88 22.35 -5.83
N THR A 281 12.29 23.12 -6.73
CA THR A 281 11.15 22.68 -7.53
C THR A 281 11.60 21.72 -8.63
N ALA A 282 10.98 20.55 -8.72
CA ALA A 282 11.25 19.56 -9.75
C ALA A 282 10.68 19.99 -11.10
N VAL A 283 11.57 20.16 -12.07
CA VAL A 283 11.21 20.58 -13.44
C VAL A 283 10.82 19.37 -14.29
N ASP A 284 11.52 18.24 -14.15
CA ASP A 284 11.34 17.05 -14.97
C ASP A 284 10.33 16.04 -14.38
N GLY A 285 9.62 15.34 -15.26
CA GLY A 285 8.61 14.36 -14.86
C GLY A 285 9.18 13.18 -14.05
N ARG A 286 10.46 12.82 -14.29
CA ARG A 286 11.13 11.72 -13.57
C ARG A 286 11.44 12.11 -12.13
N ALA A 287 11.99 13.30 -11.88
CA ALA A 287 12.17 13.79 -10.52
C ALA A 287 10.83 13.95 -9.79
N ARG A 288 9.79 14.47 -10.46
CA ARG A 288 8.44 14.57 -9.85
C ARG A 288 7.91 13.21 -9.41
N MET A 289 8.09 12.16 -10.20
CA MET A 289 7.70 10.81 -9.79
C MET A 289 8.57 10.27 -8.65
N ALA A 290 9.89 10.54 -8.66
CA ALA A 290 10.77 10.16 -7.56
C ALA A 290 10.39 10.87 -6.24
N ASN A 291 10.01 12.14 -6.31
CA ASN A 291 9.54 12.93 -5.16
C ASN A 291 8.19 12.42 -4.65
N PHE A 292 7.26 12.06 -5.55
CA PHE A 292 6.01 11.41 -5.15
C PHE A 292 6.25 10.09 -4.38
N ARG A 293 7.14 9.23 -4.90
CA ARG A 293 7.52 7.98 -4.21
C ARG A 293 8.22 8.29 -2.87
N ALA A 294 9.07 9.31 -2.82
CA ALA A 294 9.69 9.77 -1.57
C ALA A 294 8.61 10.19 -0.54
N ALA A 295 7.59 10.94 -0.97
CA ALA A 295 6.46 11.32 -0.13
C ALA A 295 5.67 10.10 0.37
N MET A 296 5.44 9.08 -0.47
CA MET A 296 4.81 7.83 -0.03
C MET A 296 5.64 7.08 1.01
N LEU A 297 6.98 7.13 0.90
CA LEU A 297 7.87 6.54 1.91
C LEU A 297 7.74 7.29 3.24
N ALA A 298 7.63 8.61 3.18
CA ALA A 298 7.41 9.46 4.34
C ALA A 298 6.05 9.20 4.99
N VAL A 299 4.97 9.04 4.20
CA VAL A 299 3.64 8.62 4.69
C VAL A 299 3.73 7.31 5.47
N TRP A 300 4.44 6.32 4.93
CA TRP A 300 4.53 5.02 5.58
C TRP A 300 5.31 5.07 6.89
N HIS A 301 6.45 5.77 6.92
CA HIS A 301 7.18 5.99 8.16
C HIS A 301 6.33 6.80 9.16
N GLY A 302 5.65 7.84 8.67
CA GLY A 302 4.69 8.66 9.39
C GLY A 302 3.68 7.82 10.15
N GLY A 303 2.85 7.05 9.47
CA GLY A 303 1.81 6.28 10.15
C GLY A 303 2.25 4.98 10.85
N ARG A 304 3.55 4.64 10.80
CA ARG A 304 4.14 3.53 11.59
C ARG A 304 4.62 3.97 12.98
N GLN A 305 4.95 5.25 13.17
CA GLN A 305 5.39 5.72 14.47
C GLN A 305 4.23 5.67 15.46
N HIS A 306 4.43 5.04 16.61
CA HIS A 306 3.59 5.33 17.76
C HIS A 306 4.19 6.55 18.45
N GLU A 307 3.36 7.47 18.97
CA GLU A 307 3.82 8.70 19.64
C GLU A 307 4.90 8.39 20.69
N GLU A 308 4.73 7.30 21.44
CA GLU A 308 5.64 6.90 22.51
C GLU A 308 6.83 6.05 22.05
N GLN A 309 6.73 5.35 20.91
CA GLN A 309 7.73 4.34 20.50
C GLN A 309 7.99 4.36 19.00
N LYS A 310 9.12 4.96 18.61
CA LYS A 310 9.66 4.86 17.26
C LYS A 310 10.17 3.43 17.03
N LYS A 311 9.43 2.61 16.28
CA LYS A 311 9.80 1.21 15.99
C LYS A 311 10.92 1.11 14.94
N PRO A 312 12.17 0.78 15.32
CA PRO A 312 13.27 0.73 14.38
C PRO A 312 13.04 -0.34 13.30
N ILE A 313 13.56 -0.12 12.09
CA ILE A 313 13.41 -1.07 10.98
C ILE A 313 14.66 -1.15 10.12
N SER A 314 14.99 -2.36 9.66
CA SER A 314 16.14 -2.56 8.78
C SER A 314 15.75 -2.24 7.33
N ARG A 315 16.68 -1.68 6.56
CA ARG A 315 16.48 -1.48 5.10
C ARG A 315 16.20 -2.79 4.36
N ARG A 316 16.70 -3.93 4.86
CA ARG A 316 16.38 -5.26 4.33
C ARG A 316 14.88 -5.55 4.47
N LYS A 317 14.28 -5.24 5.62
CA LYS A 317 12.83 -5.38 5.82
C LYS A 317 12.05 -4.40 4.95
N ILE A 318 12.49 -3.15 4.84
CA ILE A 318 11.91 -2.15 3.91
C ILE A 318 11.95 -2.68 2.46
N ALA A 319 13.06 -3.27 2.03
CA ALA A 319 13.22 -3.83 0.68
C ALA A 319 12.21 -4.94 0.42
N ARG A 320 11.97 -5.82 1.41
CA ARG A 320 10.97 -6.89 1.29
C ARG A 320 9.54 -6.37 1.17
N VAL A 321 9.22 -5.23 1.77
CA VAL A 321 7.86 -4.67 1.72
C VAL A 321 7.58 -3.97 0.38
N TYR A 322 8.58 -3.32 -0.22
CA TYR A 322 8.38 -2.47 -1.41
C TYR A 322 9.04 -2.99 -2.69
N ASN A 323 9.82 -4.05 -2.60
CA ASN A 323 10.74 -4.44 -3.67
C ASN A 323 11.56 -3.24 -4.22
N VAL A 324 12.12 -2.43 -3.30
CA VAL A 324 12.96 -1.27 -3.63
C VAL A 324 14.37 -1.51 -3.11
N SER A 325 15.38 -1.30 -3.97
CA SER A 325 16.79 -1.47 -3.60
C SER A 325 17.21 -0.53 -2.46
N LYS A 326 18.22 -0.93 -1.68
CA LYS A 326 18.76 -0.11 -0.56
C LYS A 326 19.24 1.27 -1.04
N TYR A 327 19.73 1.39 -2.27
CA TYR A 327 20.15 2.65 -2.86
C TYR A 327 18.95 3.58 -3.10
N ARG A 328 17.88 3.09 -3.74
CA ARG A 328 16.66 3.88 -3.97
C ARG A 328 15.98 4.27 -2.66
N GLN A 329 15.97 3.40 -1.65
CA GLN A 329 15.48 3.75 -0.31
C GLN A 329 16.25 4.94 0.31
N ARG A 330 17.59 4.98 0.17
CA ARG A 330 18.40 6.14 0.61
C ARG A 330 18.02 7.39 -0.14
N SER A 331 17.88 7.28 -1.47
CA SER A 331 17.51 8.40 -2.33
C SER A 331 16.14 8.96 -1.95
N TYR A 332 15.13 8.10 -1.76
CA TYR A 332 13.80 8.51 -1.33
C TYR A 332 13.78 9.10 0.08
N ALA A 333 14.50 8.48 1.04
CA ALA A 333 14.61 9.02 2.39
C ALA A 333 15.22 10.43 2.38
N ALA A 334 16.28 10.63 1.59
CA ALA A 334 16.91 11.93 1.44
C ALA A 334 15.95 12.95 0.80
N ARG A 335 15.33 12.61 -0.34
CA ARG A 335 14.39 13.49 -1.07
C ARG A 335 13.17 13.92 -0.25
N ALA A 336 12.70 13.05 0.64
CA ALA A 336 11.58 13.34 1.52
C ALA A 336 12.00 14.05 2.81
N GLY A 337 13.30 14.28 3.06
CA GLY A 337 13.76 14.83 4.34
C GLY A 337 13.51 13.89 5.53
N ILE A 338 13.49 12.57 5.31
CA ILE A 338 13.36 11.59 6.40
C ILE A 338 14.68 11.53 7.16
N GLU A 339 14.65 11.95 8.42
CA GLU A 339 15.78 11.83 9.33
C GLU A 339 16.03 10.35 9.63
N THR A 340 17.28 9.90 9.44
CA THR A 340 17.67 8.51 9.72
C THR A 340 18.66 8.49 10.87
N ARG A 341 18.26 7.94 12.01
CA ARG A 341 19.15 7.68 13.15
C ARG A 341 19.67 6.26 13.10
N ARG A 342 20.99 6.11 13.07
CA ARG A 342 21.66 4.81 13.20
C ARG A 342 21.61 4.38 14.66
N ASN A 343 21.21 3.13 14.89
CA ASN A 343 21.22 2.53 16.22
C ASN A 343 22.38 1.54 16.30
N ILE A 344 23.19 1.65 17.35
CA ILE A 344 24.39 0.85 17.57
C ILE A 344 24.28 0.24 18.96
N THR A 345 24.58 -1.06 19.08
CA THR A 345 24.68 -1.73 20.39
C THR A 345 26.12 -2.15 20.61
N PRO A 346 26.81 -1.60 21.63
CA PRO A 346 28.08 -2.15 22.07
C PRO A 346 27.85 -3.55 22.66
N ILE A 347 28.79 -4.46 22.42
CA ILE A 347 28.74 -5.84 22.93
C ILE A 347 29.79 -6.00 24.04
N CYS A 348 31.04 -5.68 23.73
CA CYS A 348 32.17 -5.75 24.67
C CYS A 348 33.28 -4.79 24.25
N SER A 349 34.28 -4.60 25.11
CA SER A 349 35.49 -3.84 24.78
C SER A 349 36.23 -4.46 23.59
N TYR A 350 36.82 -3.62 22.75
CA TYR A 350 37.46 -4.09 21.52
C TYR A 350 38.72 -4.89 21.81
N LYS A 351 38.69 -6.16 21.41
CA LYS A 351 39.85 -7.00 21.15
C LYS A 351 39.68 -7.65 19.77
N LYS A 352 40.76 -7.85 19.02
CA LYS A 352 40.69 -8.47 17.68
C LYS A 352 40.04 -9.87 17.76
N GLU A 353 40.44 -10.64 18.78
CA GLU A 353 39.87 -11.95 19.10
C GLU A 353 38.38 -11.89 19.42
N ALA A 354 37.96 -10.94 20.27
CA ALA A 354 36.55 -10.76 20.61
C ALA A 354 35.69 -10.42 19.38
N LEU A 355 36.20 -9.59 18.47
CA LEU A 355 35.51 -9.29 17.20
C LEU A 355 35.35 -10.54 16.34
N THR A 356 36.39 -11.36 16.23
CA THR A 356 36.37 -12.62 15.48
C THR A 356 35.43 -13.63 16.13
N ALA A 357 35.46 -13.77 17.45
CA ALA A 357 34.58 -14.65 18.22
C ALA A 357 33.11 -14.30 17.99
N VAL A 358 32.72 -13.02 18.12
CA VAL A 358 31.32 -12.59 17.89
C VAL A 358 30.87 -12.83 16.44
N ARG A 359 31.78 -12.69 15.46
CA ARG A 359 31.44 -12.92 14.04
C ARG A 359 31.28 -14.41 13.72
N LEU A 360 32.16 -15.25 14.24
CA LEU A 360 32.19 -16.68 13.93
C LEU A 360 31.20 -17.47 14.79
N VAL A 361 31.22 -17.26 16.11
CA VAL A 361 30.44 -18.05 17.08
C VAL A 361 28.98 -17.64 17.06
N ASP A 362 28.70 -16.33 17.14
CA ASP A 362 27.32 -15.84 17.19
C ASP A 362 26.71 -15.62 15.78
N GLY A 363 27.53 -15.66 14.74
CA GLY A 363 27.11 -15.32 13.37
C GLY A 363 26.62 -13.87 13.21
N ILE A 364 26.99 -12.97 14.15
CA ILE A 364 26.50 -11.60 14.18
C ILE A 364 27.44 -10.70 13.35
N PRO A 365 26.91 -9.83 12.46
CA PRO A 365 27.72 -8.85 11.75
C PRO A 365 28.18 -7.73 12.69
N ALA A 366 29.26 -7.98 13.43
CA ALA A 366 29.89 -7.04 14.34
C ALA A 366 31.05 -6.25 13.68
N TYR A 367 31.39 -5.09 14.24
CA TYR A 367 32.47 -4.22 13.78
C TYR A 367 33.12 -3.46 14.94
N LYS A 368 34.34 -2.96 14.71
CA LYS A 368 35.02 -2.06 15.65
C LYS A 368 34.35 -0.69 15.65
N HIS A 369 33.85 -0.25 16.80
CA HIS A 369 33.25 1.06 17.01
C HIS A 369 34.10 1.87 17.99
N PHE A 370 34.38 3.13 17.65
CA PHE A 370 35.08 4.06 18.53
C PHE A 370 34.06 5.00 19.18
N ASP A 371 34.04 5.05 20.51
CA ASP A 371 33.22 5.98 21.26
C ASP A 371 33.93 7.33 21.37
N ARG A 372 33.69 8.20 20.39
CA ARG A 372 34.34 9.52 20.31
C ARG A 372 33.89 10.50 21.39
N TRP A 373 32.73 10.25 22.00
CA TRP A 373 32.10 11.14 22.96
C TRP A 373 32.21 10.64 24.40
N GLY A 374 32.62 9.37 24.60
CA GLY A 374 32.74 8.78 25.93
C GLY A 374 31.38 8.53 26.59
N ILE A 375 30.36 8.19 25.80
CA ILE A 375 29.00 7.93 26.31
C ILE A 375 28.93 6.58 27.02
N LEU A 376 29.68 5.59 26.54
CA LEU A 376 29.67 4.21 27.03
C LEU A 376 30.86 3.90 27.95
N GLY A 377 31.89 4.76 27.95
CA GLY A 377 33.09 4.63 28.77
C GLY A 377 34.08 5.75 28.46
N PRO A 378 35.40 5.56 28.65
CA PRO A 378 36.36 6.63 28.43
C PRO A 378 36.35 7.09 26.96
N ARG A 379 36.53 8.41 26.76
CA ARG A 379 36.55 9.02 25.43
C ARG A 379 37.64 8.39 24.57
N GLY A 380 37.27 7.93 23.37
CA GLY A 380 38.17 7.24 22.45
C GLY A 380 38.23 5.72 22.63
N ALA A 381 37.56 5.15 23.64
CA ALA A 381 37.48 3.71 23.83
C ALA A 381 36.90 3.01 22.59
N ALA A 382 37.47 1.84 22.28
CA ALA A 382 37.00 1.01 21.19
C ALA A 382 36.18 -0.17 21.73
N TYR A 383 35.09 -0.48 21.05
CA TYR A 383 34.18 -1.58 21.37
C TYR A 383 33.95 -2.48 20.15
N VAL A 384 33.66 -3.75 20.40
CA VAL A 384 32.95 -4.58 19.44
C VAL A 384 31.48 -4.19 19.49
N ALA A 385 30.92 -3.75 18.37
CA ALA A 385 29.52 -3.33 18.30
C ALA A 385 28.81 -3.96 17.11
N ARG A 386 27.48 -4.04 17.20
CA ARG A 386 26.62 -4.43 16.08
C ARG A 386 25.66 -3.32 15.71
N MET A 387 25.28 -3.28 14.43
CA MET A 387 24.33 -2.31 13.93
C MET A 387 22.91 -2.83 14.14
N LEU A 388 22.12 -2.10 14.93
CA LEU A 388 20.70 -2.34 15.06
C LEU A 388 19.92 -1.74 13.87
N PRO A 389 18.67 -2.16 13.65
CA PRO A 389 17.76 -1.48 12.72
C PRO A 389 17.71 0.03 12.98
N ASN A 390 17.67 0.84 11.91
CA ASN A 390 17.66 2.29 12.03
C ASN A 390 16.29 2.80 12.49
N THR A 391 16.30 3.94 13.17
CA THR A 391 15.10 4.72 13.42
C THR A 391 14.94 5.74 12.30
N TYR A 392 13.72 5.89 11.79
CA TYR A 392 13.37 6.83 10.73
C TYR A 392 12.33 7.80 11.26
N THR A 393 12.65 9.08 11.32
CA THR A 393 11.72 10.15 11.69
C THR A 393 11.15 10.78 10.41
N PRO A 394 9.82 10.76 10.20
CA PRO A 394 9.23 11.47 9.08
C PRO A 394 9.48 12.99 9.23
N PRO A 395 9.49 13.73 8.13
CA PRO A 395 9.60 15.20 8.16
C PRO A 395 8.34 15.83 8.78
N SER A 396 8.46 17.09 9.23
CA SER A 396 7.41 17.81 9.95
C SER A 396 6.11 18.02 9.16
N PHE A 397 6.18 18.08 7.83
CA PHE A 397 4.99 18.23 6.98
C PHE A 397 4.09 16.98 6.94
N VAL A 398 4.57 15.84 7.46
CA VAL A 398 3.82 14.59 7.54
C VAL A 398 3.18 14.49 8.92
N SER A 399 1.87 14.72 9.00
CA SER A 399 1.14 14.70 10.27
C SER A 399 0.20 13.51 10.38
N GLN A 400 0.27 12.79 11.50
CA GLN A 400 -0.66 11.71 11.78
C GLN A 400 -2.07 12.26 12.06
N GLN A 401 -3.08 11.53 11.60
CA GLN A 401 -4.49 11.84 11.82
C GLN A 401 -5.07 10.94 12.92
N LYS A 402 -6.15 11.41 13.56
CA LYS A 402 -6.86 10.65 14.62
C LYS A 402 -7.34 9.28 14.12
N ARG A 403 -7.24 8.25 14.97
CA ARG A 403 -7.45 6.82 14.64
C ARG A 403 -8.88 6.46 14.15
N ASN A 404 -9.88 7.27 14.45
CA ASN A 404 -11.30 6.90 14.30
C ASN A 404 -11.72 6.58 12.84
N LYS A 405 -11.11 7.22 11.85
CA LYS A 405 -11.47 7.04 10.43
C LYS A 405 -11.03 5.69 9.86
N THR A 406 -9.94 5.12 10.38
CA THR A 406 -9.41 3.82 9.94
C THR A 406 -10.39 2.67 10.19
N ARG A 407 -11.14 2.70 11.30
CA ARG A 407 -12.14 1.66 11.63
C ARG A 407 -13.27 1.64 10.62
N LYS A 408 -13.80 2.81 10.23
CA LYS A 408 -14.87 2.92 9.23
C LYS A 408 -14.39 2.41 7.86
N ALA A 409 -13.20 2.83 7.43
CA ALA A 409 -12.62 2.38 6.17
C ALA A 409 -12.40 0.86 6.14
N ASN A 410 -11.87 0.27 7.20
CA ASN A 410 -11.69 -1.19 7.31
C ASN A 410 -13.02 -1.95 7.37
N LYS A 411 -14.07 -1.39 7.98
CA LYS A 411 -15.41 -2.00 7.95
C LYS A 411 -15.97 -2.04 6.53
N THR A 412 -15.81 -0.96 5.77
CA THR A 412 -16.18 -0.93 4.35
C THR A 412 -15.35 -1.92 3.54
N LEU A 413 -14.05 -2.01 3.80
CA LEU A 413 -13.14 -2.92 3.09
C LEU A 413 -13.51 -4.39 3.36
N ALA A 414 -13.75 -4.77 4.62
CA ALA A 414 -14.24 -6.10 4.98
C ALA A 414 -15.57 -6.43 4.28
N GLY A 415 -16.47 -5.47 4.14
CA GLY A 415 -17.72 -5.64 3.38
C GLY A 415 -17.48 -5.91 1.89
N LEU A 416 -16.46 -5.30 1.28
CA LEU A 416 -16.11 -5.55 -0.12
C LEU A 416 -15.54 -6.94 -0.35
N GLY A 417 -14.71 -7.44 0.58
CA GLY A 417 -14.13 -8.79 0.50
C GLY A 417 -15.17 -9.91 0.69
N ILE A 418 -16.27 -9.63 1.39
CA ILE A 418 -17.39 -10.57 1.55
C ILE A 418 -18.34 -10.52 0.32
N MET A 419 -18.34 -9.42 -0.43
CA MET A 419 -19.24 -9.19 -1.58
C MET A 419 -18.64 -9.58 -2.95
N SER A 420 -17.42 -10.09 -3.03
CA SER A 420 -16.84 -10.55 -4.30
C SER A 420 -17.44 -11.86 -4.82
N GLY A 421 -18.29 -12.53 -4.04
CA GLY A 421 -19.16 -13.60 -4.51
C GLY A 421 -20.63 -13.18 -4.40
N LEU A 422 -21.32 -13.10 -5.55
CA LEU A 422 -22.78 -13.05 -5.72
C LEU A 422 -23.48 -11.69 -5.55
N GLY A 423 -24.04 -11.22 -6.67
CA GLY A 423 -25.40 -10.67 -6.76
C GLY A 423 -25.79 -9.55 -5.78
N SER A 424 -25.87 -8.33 -6.32
CA SER A 424 -26.56 -7.19 -5.73
C SER A 424 -27.94 -7.58 -5.17
N GLY A 425 -28.08 -7.69 -3.84
CA GLY A 425 -29.41 -7.70 -3.23
C GLY A 425 -29.55 -8.15 -1.77
N SER A 426 -28.66 -8.99 -1.26
CA SER A 426 -28.80 -9.44 0.13
C SER A 426 -27.64 -8.96 0.99
N ASP A 427 -27.96 -8.05 1.91
CA ASP A 427 -27.18 -7.78 3.11
C ASP A 427 -27.10 -9.09 3.93
N LYS A 428 -26.23 -10.02 3.51
CA LYS A 428 -25.92 -11.23 4.29
C LYS A 428 -25.06 -10.78 5.46
N ARG A 429 -25.67 -10.16 6.46
CA ARG A 429 -25.14 -10.24 7.83
C ARG A 429 -25.02 -11.72 8.11
N ARG A 430 -23.79 -12.24 8.21
CA ARG A 430 -23.56 -13.54 8.83
C ARG A 430 -24.06 -13.40 10.27
N VAL A 431 -25.24 -13.93 10.55
CA VAL A 431 -25.81 -13.94 11.90
C VAL A 431 -25.10 -15.05 12.64
N PHE A 432 -24.03 -14.70 13.35
CA PHE A 432 -23.41 -15.65 14.27
C PHE A 432 -24.33 -15.80 15.48
N HIS A 433 -25.07 -16.90 15.52
CA HIS A 433 -25.87 -17.27 16.67
C HIS A 433 -24.94 -17.84 17.75
N ARG A 434 -25.09 -17.36 18.99
CA ARG A 434 -24.25 -17.75 20.12
C ARG A 434 -24.44 -19.22 20.52
N HIS A 435 -25.54 -19.87 20.11
CA HIS A 435 -25.89 -21.26 20.42
C HIS A 435 -26.87 -21.82 19.37
N ALA A 436 -26.85 -23.14 19.18
CA ALA A 436 -27.63 -23.85 18.16
C ALA A 436 -29.15 -23.59 18.23
N LYS A 437 -29.71 -23.43 19.43
CA LYS A 437 -31.14 -23.14 19.62
C LYS A 437 -31.58 -21.80 19.01
N ALA A 438 -30.74 -20.77 19.10
CA ALA A 438 -31.02 -19.47 18.51
C ALA A 438 -30.86 -19.48 16.97
N ALA A 439 -29.99 -20.36 16.45
CA ALA A 439 -29.88 -20.61 15.02
C ALA A 439 -31.10 -21.37 14.50
N ALA A 440 -31.53 -22.44 15.18
CA ALA A 440 -32.70 -23.23 14.80
C ALA A 440 -34.00 -22.38 14.78
N ALA A 441 -34.15 -21.44 15.73
CA ALA A 441 -35.26 -20.49 15.73
C ALA A 441 -35.23 -19.50 14.54
N ALA A 442 -34.05 -19.23 13.97
CA ALA A 442 -33.89 -18.39 12.79
C ALA A 442 -33.93 -19.17 11.46
N ALA A 443 -33.64 -20.48 11.52
CA ALA A 443 -33.50 -21.40 10.38
C ALA A 443 -34.80 -21.64 9.58
N GLY A 444 -35.94 -21.09 10.01
CA GLY A 444 -37.17 -21.05 9.20
C GLY A 444 -37.07 -20.16 7.94
N ARG A 445 -35.91 -19.57 7.62
CA ARG A 445 -35.71 -18.74 6.42
C ARG A 445 -34.39 -19.03 5.73
N ASN A 446 -34.44 -20.02 4.82
CA ASN A 446 -33.53 -20.29 3.71
C ASN A 446 -32.15 -20.91 4.08
N PRO A 447 -31.99 -22.25 3.90
CA PRO A 447 -30.80 -23.00 4.32
C PRO A 447 -29.51 -22.64 3.56
N ASP A 448 -29.59 -22.01 2.38
CA ASP A 448 -28.41 -21.59 1.59
C ASP A 448 -27.65 -20.38 2.17
N ARG A 449 -28.10 -19.84 3.32
CA ARG A 449 -27.52 -18.64 3.94
C ARG A 449 -26.79 -18.87 5.26
N ASP A 450 -27.04 -19.98 5.94
CA ASP A 450 -26.54 -20.20 7.29
C ASP A 450 -25.28 -21.07 7.25
N ALA A 451 -24.14 -20.45 7.58
CA ALA A 451 -22.87 -21.16 7.76
C ALA A 451 -22.66 -21.38 9.26
N TYR A 452 -22.56 -22.64 9.67
CA TYR A 452 -22.28 -23.04 11.04
C TYR A 452 -20.79 -22.84 11.35
N ALA A 453 -20.47 -22.25 12.50
CA ALA A 453 -19.14 -22.39 13.07
C ALA A 453 -19.08 -23.75 13.74
N GLU A 454 -18.19 -24.63 13.29
CA GLU A 454 -17.84 -25.82 14.06
C GLU A 454 -17.37 -25.36 15.43
N LEU A 455 -18.15 -25.69 16.46
CA LEU A 455 -17.71 -25.66 17.83
C LEU A 455 -16.66 -26.77 17.95
N THR A 456 -15.42 -26.48 17.56
CA THR A 456 -14.27 -27.21 18.11
C THR A 456 -14.28 -26.93 19.59
N THR A 457 -14.88 -27.83 20.36
CA THR A 457 -14.69 -27.98 21.79
C THR A 457 -13.20 -28.24 22.04
N ARG A 458 -12.41 -27.18 22.06
CA ARG A 458 -11.22 -27.18 22.91
C ARG A 458 -11.73 -27.14 24.33
N VAL A 459 -11.79 -28.32 24.94
CA VAL A 459 -11.76 -28.47 26.39
C VAL A 459 -10.53 -27.69 26.85
N SER A 460 -10.77 -26.51 27.40
CA SER A 460 -9.75 -25.70 28.05
C SER A 460 -9.38 -26.39 29.36
N ALA A 461 -8.36 -27.25 29.31
CA ALA A 461 -7.59 -27.58 30.50
C ALA A 461 -6.78 -26.34 30.90
N GLY A 462 -6.92 -25.91 32.17
CA GLY A 462 -5.99 -24.97 32.80
C GLY A 462 -6.55 -23.61 33.23
N VAL A 463 -7.66 -23.59 33.97
CA VAL A 463 -7.87 -22.53 34.98
C VAL A 463 -7.49 -23.15 36.32
N TRP A 464 -6.28 -22.88 36.79
CA TRP A 464 -5.91 -23.16 38.18
C TRP A 464 -6.65 -22.16 39.07
N LYS A 465 -7.72 -22.62 39.72
CA LYS A 465 -8.26 -21.98 40.93
C LYS A 465 -7.77 -22.78 42.12
N ASN A 466 -6.97 -22.13 42.96
CA ASN A 466 -6.62 -22.62 44.29
C ASN A 466 -7.91 -22.86 45.09
N TYR A 467 -8.18 -24.12 45.40
CA TYR A 467 -8.99 -24.49 46.55
C TYR A 467 -8.16 -25.48 47.37
N GLN A 468 -7.68 -25.01 48.52
CA GLN A 468 -7.28 -25.86 49.62
C GLN A 468 -8.51 -26.65 50.07
N TYR A 469 -8.38 -27.98 50.13
CA TYR A 469 -9.11 -28.77 51.12
C TYR A 469 -8.20 -29.88 51.66
N ARG A 470 -8.28 -29.96 52.98
CA ARG A 470 -7.60 -30.82 53.95
C ARG A 470 -8.47 -32.06 54.19
N GLN A 471 -7.84 -33.17 54.58
CA GLN A 471 -8.34 -34.41 55.21
C GLN A 471 -7.85 -35.64 54.42
N GLU A 472 -6.87 -36.37 54.95
CA GLU A 472 -7.02 -37.48 55.93
C GLU A 472 -7.77 -38.65 55.30
N TRP A 473 -7.10 -39.80 55.18
CA TRP A 473 -7.40 -41.04 55.92
C TRP A 473 -6.51 -42.17 55.39
N GLN A 474 -5.77 -42.80 56.31
CA GLN A 474 -5.15 -44.11 56.16
C GLN A 474 -6.23 -45.21 56.17
N PRO A 475 -5.88 -46.43 55.75
CA PRO A 475 -5.52 -47.44 56.76
C PRO A 475 -4.05 -47.86 56.74
#